data_AF-A0A966WQS8-F1
#
_entry.id   AF-A0A966WQS8-F1
#
_cell.length_a   1.000
_cell.length_b   1.000
_cell.length_c   1.000
_cell.angle_alpha   90.00
_cell.angle_beta   90.00
_cell.angle_gamma   90.00
#
_symmetry.space_group_name_H-M   'P 1'
#
loop_
_entity.id
_entity.type
_entity.pdbx_description
1 polymer ?
#
loop_
_entity_poly.entity_id
_entity_poly.type
_entity_poly.pdbx_seq_one_letter_code
_entity_poly.pdbx_strand_id
1 'polypeptide(L)' 'MGEVLRQPAVVEVFRQQATTPEATTPEGLADFVRDERQRWGDVIRAANIVLE' A
#
# COMPACT_ATOMS: atom_id res chain seq x y z
N MET A 1 12.30 -3.74 -10.45
CA MET A 1 11.28 -4.33 -9.54
C MET A 1 9.91 -4.47 -10.20
N GLY A 2 9.37 -3.44 -10.89
CA GLY A 2 8.01 -3.50 -11.45
C GLY A 2 7.72 -4.65 -12.42
N GLU A 3 8.67 -5.10 -13.24
CA GLU A 3 8.48 -6.27 -14.12
C GLU A 3 8.41 -7.60 -13.36
N VAL A 4 9.13 -7.72 -12.24
CA VAL A 4 9.14 -8.95 -11.43
C VAL A 4 7.78 -9.17 -10.77
N LEU A 5 7.13 -8.09 -10.30
CA LEU A 5 5.80 -8.16 -9.67
C LEU A 5 4.69 -8.61 -10.63
N ARG A 6 4.95 -8.63 -11.95
CA ARG A 6 4.02 -9.12 -12.96
C ARG A 6 4.23 -10.58 -13.32
N GLN A 7 5.30 -11.21 -12.83
CA GLN A 7 5.57 -12.62 -13.13
C GLN A 7 4.51 -13.51 -12.46
N PRO A 8 3.91 -14.47 -13.17
CA PRO A 8 2.82 -15.29 -12.62
C PRO A 8 3.18 -16.01 -11.33
N ALA A 9 4.41 -16.55 -11.25
CA ALA A 9 4.91 -17.23 -10.05
C ALA A 9 5.02 -16.28 -8.85
N VAL A 10 5.41 -15.03 -9.08
CA VAL A 10 5.51 -14.00 -8.03
C VAL A 10 4.11 -13.60 -7.56
N VAL A 11 3.20 -13.32 -8.49
CA VAL A 11 1.80 -12.96 -8.17
C VAL A 11 1.14 -14.05 -7.31
N GLU A 12 1.37 -15.32 -7.62
CA GLU A 12 0.77 -16.43 -6.87
C GLU A 12 1.28 -16.50 -5.43
N VAL A 13 2.56 -16.21 -5.20
CA VAL A 13 3.14 -16.13 -3.83
C VAL A 13 2.51 -14.99 -3.02
N PHE A 14 2.24 -13.83 -3.64
CA PHE A 14 1.55 -12.72 -2.96
C PHE A 14 0.09 -13.09 -2.65
N ARG A 15 -0.62 -13.78 -3.56
CA ARG A 15 -2.00 -14.24 -3.33
C ARG A 15 -2.10 -15.19 -2.15
N GLN A 16 -1.16 -16.11 -1.99
CA GLN A 16 -1.10 -17.02 -0.84
C GLN A 16 -0.99 -16.29 0.50
N GLN A 17 -0.52 -15.05 0.50
CA GLN A 17 -0.42 -14.18 1.68
C GLN A 17 -1.60 -13.20 1.82
N ALA A 18 -2.66 -13.39 1.04
CA ALA A 18 -3.80 -12.46 0.94
C ALA A 18 -3.39 -11.03 0.55
N THR A 19 -2.35 -10.90 -0.29
CA THR A 19 -1.84 -9.61 -0.77
C THR A 19 -1.95 -9.51 -2.28
N THR A 20 -2.07 -8.27 -2.78
CA THR A 20 -2.02 -7.97 -4.21
C THR A 20 -0.78 -7.10 -4.47
N PRO A 21 0.18 -7.55 -5.28
CA PRO A 21 1.35 -6.75 -5.59
C PRO A 21 0.98 -5.67 -6.61
N GLU A 22 1.34 -4.42 -6.31
CA GLU A 22 1.12 -3.29 -7.20
C GLU A 22 2.47 -2.71 -7.64
N ALA A 23 2.72 -2.69 -8.94
CA ALA A 23 3.92 -2.09 -9.49
C ALA A 23 3.68 -0.61 -9.76
N THR A 24 4.42 0.25 -9.07
CA THR A 24 4.39 1.71 -9.26
C THR A 24 5.78 2.28 -9.51
N THR A 25 5.87 3.58 -9.80
CA THR A 25 7.14 4.31 -9.84
C THR A 25 7.54 4.81 -8.44
N PRO A 26 8.80 5.21 -8.21
CA PRO A 26 9.20 5.83 -6.94
C PRO A 26 8.34 7.04 -6.57
N GLU A 27 8.01 7.89 -7.55
CA GLU A 27 7.17 9.07 -7.36
C GLU A 27 5.74 8.68 -7.03
N GLY A 28 5.18 7.67 -7.73
CA GLY A 28 3.85 7.15 -7.42
C GLY A 28 3.75 6.54 -6.02
N LEU A 29 4.81 5.92 -5.52
CA LEU A 29 4.88 5.45 -4.13
C LEU A 29 4.92 6.62 -3.13
N ALA A 30 5.68 7.68 -3.43
CA ALA A 30 5.73 8.87 -2.59
C ALA A 30 4.37 9.57 -2.50
N ASP A 31 3.66 9.66 -3.63
CA ASP A 31 2.30 10.18 -3.70
C ASP A 31 1.32 9.33 -2.87
N PHE A 32 1.37 8.00 -3.02
CA PHE A 32 0.57 7.09 -2.21
C PHE A 32 0.78 7.29 -0.71
N VAL A 33 2.04 7.37 -0.25
CA VAL A 33 2.35 7.57 1.17
C VAL A 33 1.78 8.88 1.70
N ARG A 34 1.88 9.96 0.92
CA ARG A 34 1.33 11.28 1.30
C ARG A 34 -0.19 11.21 1.42
N ASP A 35 -0.85 10.58 0.45
CA ASP A 35 -2.31 10.51 0.38
C ASP A 35 -2.88 9.59 1.48
N GLU A 36 -2.25 8.44 1.74
CA GLU A 36 -2.59 7.56 2.87
C GLU A 36 -2.42 8.30 4.21
N ARG A 37 -1.30 9.01 4.39
CA ARG A 37 -1.04 9.76 5.62
C ARG A 37 -2.15 10.77 5.91
N GLN A 38 -2.57 11.51 4.89
CA GLN A 38 -3.65 12.48 5.05
C GLN A 38 -4.96 11.77 5.40
N ARG A 39 -5.34 10.74 4.63
CA ARG A 39 -6.61 10.03 4.81
C ARG A 39 -6.72 9.38 6.18
N TRP A 40 -5.68 8.67 6.61
CA TRP A 40 -5.67 8.04 7.93
C TRP A 40 -5.60 9.06 9.06
N GLY A 41 -4.91 10.18 8.85
CA GLY A 41 -4.95 11.31 9.79
C GLY A 41 -6.38 11.83 10.02
N ASP A 42 -7.17 11.94 8.95
CA ASP A 42 -8.56 12.38 9.04
C ASP A 42 -9.44 11.35 9.74
N VAL A 43 -9.26 10.06 9.44
CA VAL A 43 -9.95 8.95 10.13
C VAL A 43 -9.65 8.95 11.63
N ILE A 44 -8.38 9.06 12.02
CA ILE A 44 -7.95 9.05 13.42
C ILE A 44 -8.61 10.19 14.20
N ARG A 45 -8.61 11.40 13.64
CA ARG A 45 -9.23 12.57 14.29
C ARG A 45 -10.75 12.42 14.37
N ALA A 46 -11.40 11.96 13.29
CA ALA A 46 -12.85 11.78 13.26
C ALA A 46 -13.32 10.70 14.24
N ALA A 47 -12.54 9.64 14.42
CA ALA A 47 -12.85 8.53 15.32
C ALA A 47 -12.29 8.70 16.74
N ASN A 48 -11.59 9.81 17.02
CA ASN A 48 -10.91 10.07 18.30
C ASN A 48 -10.02 8.90 18.77
N ILE A 49 -9.27 8.32 17.83
CA ILE A 49 -8.36 7.20 18.10
C ILE A 49 -7.07 7.73 18.73
N VAL A 50 -6.73 7.21 19.90
CA VAL A 50 -5.48 7.50 20.63
C VAL A 50 -4.74 6.19 20.89
N LEU A 51 -3.41 6.24 20.75
CA LEU A 51 -2.52 5.12 21.09
C LEU A 51 -2.09 5.23 22.55
N GLU A 52 -1.94 4.09 23.23
CA GLU A 52 -1.42 3.99 24.61
C GLU A 52 0.11 4.00 24.66
#